data_AF-A0A3B0TIX7-F1
#
_entry.id   AF-A0A3B0TIX7-F1
#
_cell.length_a   1.000
_cell.length_b   1.000
_cell.length_c   1.000
_cell.angle_alpha   90.00
_cell.angle_beta   90.00
_cell.angle_gamma   90.00
#
_symmetry.space_group_name_H-M   'P 1'
#
loop_
_entity.id
_entity.type
_entity.pdbx_description
1 polymer ?
#
loop_
_entity_poly.entity_id
_entity_poly.type
_entity_poly.pdbx_seq_one_letter_code
_entity_poly.pdbx_strand_id
1 'polypeptide(L)'
;DFDENIDKLVVKVFSDGEVEEGIDVSAFVVGMFGKFPLGKTKTNKLGLAYLDVDPSLPGDKQGNLDILVRVKKGYAIEKAITSMRIAEPAQQTSLIEGRHLWSTGDKAPIWLLVTFSSIVVGIWGAILYIIFGLLRLKKIG
;
A
#
# COMPACT_ATOMS: atom_id res chain seq x y z
N ASP A 1 -1.24 9.57 -33.98
CA ASP A 1 -2.29 8.73 -33.40
C ASP A 1 -2.52 9.07 -31.95
N PHE A 2 -3.72 9.54 -31.66
CA PHE A 2 -4.22 9.66 -30.30
C PHE A 2 -4.74 8.28 -29.90
N ASP A 3 -4.01 7.59 -29.04
CA ASP A 3 -4.50 6.33 -28.46
C ASP A 3 -5.61 6.68 -27.47
N GLU A 4 -6.84 6.29 -27.79
CA GLU A 4 -8.08 6.59 -27.07
C GLU A 4 -8.15 5.84 -25.73
N ASN A 5 -7.23 4.90 -25.49
CA ASN A 5 -7.25 3.95 -24.38
C ASN A 5 -6.20 4.24 -23.29
N ILE A 6 -5.52 5.38 -23.35
CA ILE A 6 -4.52 5.80 -22.35
C ILE A 6 -4.92 7.17 -21.82
N ASP A 7 -5.27 7.26 -20.54
CA ASP A 7 -5.52 8.53 -19.89
C ASP A 7 -4.24 9.38 -19.89
N LYS A 8 -4.28 10.51 -20.62
CA LYS A 8 -3.12 11.39 -20.79
C LYS A 8 -3.15 12.52 -19.76
N LEU A 9 -2.07 12.65 -19.00
CA LEU A 9 -1.83 13.80 -18.16
C LEU A 9 -1.42 14.99 -19.04
N VAL A 10 -2.29 16.00 -19.10
CA VAL A 10 -2.01 17.26 -19.79
C VAL A 10 -1.48 18.27 -18.77
N VAL A 11 -0.21 18.62 -18.89
CA VAL A 11 0.40 19.69 -18.10
C VAL A 11 0.53 20.93 -18.97
N LYS A 12 -0.03 22.05 -18.51
CA LYS A 12 0.17 23.36 -19.13
C LYS A 12 1.16 24.17 -18.30
N VAL A 13 2.25 24.60 -18.93
CA VAL A 13 3.29 25.41 -18.30
C VAL A 13 3.15 26.84 -18.78
N PHE A 14 3.15 27.79 -17.85
CA PHE A 14 3.14 29.23 -18.12
C PHE A 14 4.25 29.91 -17.34
N SER A 15 4.83 30.98 -17.90
CA SER A 15 5.75 31.89 -17.21
C SER A 15 5.29 33.32 -17.49
N ASP A 16 4.91 34.09 -16.46
CA ASP A 16 4.45 35.49 -16.58
C ASP A 16 3.36 35.76 -17.64
N GLY A 17 2.47 34.78 -17.87
CA GLY A 17 1.36 34.89 -18.82
C GLY A 17 1.72 34.55 -20.28
N GLU A 18 3.00 34.32 -20.57
CA GLU A 18 3.47 33.85 -21.88
C GLU A 18 3.72 32.33 -21.89
N VAL A 19 3.59 31.79 -23.09
CA VAL A 19 3.63 30.35 -23.35
C VAL A 19 5.03 29.99 -23.81
N GLU A 20 5.68 29.05 -23.11
CA GLU A 20 7.09 28.74 -23.35
C GLU A 20 7.28 27.33 -23.92
N GLU A 21 7.94 27.27 -25.09
CA GLU A 21 8.27 26.05 -25.82
C GLU A 21 9.64 25.48 -25.40
N GLY A 22 9.77 24.15 -25.41
CA GLY A 22 11.06 23.48 -25.24
C GLY A 22 11.55 23.30 -23.81
N ILE A 23 10.74 23.66 -22.80
CA ILE A 23 11.06 23.50 -21.38
C ILE A 23 10.98 22.02 -20.99
N ASP A 24 11.94 21.56 -20.17
CA ASP A 24 11.97 20.19 -19.67
C ASP A 24 10.94 20.01 -18.54
N VAL A 25 9.96 19.13 -18.77
CA VAL A 25 8.92 18.76 -17.81
C VAL A 25 9.10 17.30 -17.42
N SER A 26 9.08 17.02 -16.12
CA SER A 26 9.14 15.67 -15.56
C SER A 26 7.99 15.48 -14.58
N ALA A 27 7.17 14.46 -14.76
CA ALA A 27 6.10 14.13 -13.80
C ALA A 27 6.47 12.92 -12.96
N PHE A 28 6.00 12.92 -11.72
CA PHE A 28 6.20 11.86 -10.75
C PHE A 28 4.91 11.57 -10.00
N VAL A 29 4.67 10.32 -9.67
CA VAL A 29 3.67 9.91 -8.68
C VAL A 29 4.31 9.98 -7.29
N VAL A 30 3.63 10.61 -6.34
CA VAL A 30 4.04 10.63 -4.95
C VAL A 30 3.39 9.44 -4.25
N GLY A 31 4.21 8.49 -3.82
CA GLY A 31 3.80 7.36 -2.99
C GLY A 31 4.32 7.49 -1.56
N MET A 32 3.92 6.54 -0.70
CA MET A 32 4.36 6.50 0.70
C MET A 32 5.89 6.34 0.85
N PHE A 33 6.54 5.64 -0.08
CA PHE A 33 7.97 5.30 -0.01
C PHE A 33 8.85 6.13 -0.93
N GLY A 34 8.29 7.12 -1.64
CA GLY A 34 9.08 7.98 -2.53
C GLY A 34 8.31 8.50 -3.73
N LYS A 35 9.07 8.97 -4.72
CA LYS A 35 8.56 9.58 -5.95
C LYS A 35 8.85 8.67 -7.12
N PHE A 36 7.81 8.17 -7.77
CA PHE A 36 7.93 7.28 -8.92
C PHE A 36 7.90 8.10 -10.22
N PRO A 37 8.92 8.02 -11.09
CA PRO A 37 8.95 8.80 -12.32
C PRO A 37 7.92 8.26 -13.33
N LEU A 38 7.06 9.13 -13.84
CA LEU A 38 6.11 8.81 -14.92
C LEU A 38 6.75 9.00 -16.30
N GLY A 39 7.58 10.03 -16.44
CA GLY A 39 8.25 10.33 -17.69
C GLY A 39 8.87 11.72 -17.72
N LYS A 40 9.55 12.02 -18.83
CA LYS A 40 10.13 13.32 -19.12
C LYS A 40 9.76 13.72 -20.54
N THR A 41 9.28 14.93 -20.73
CA THR A 41 8.91 15.46 -22.04
C THR A 41 9.25 16.94 -22.12
N LYS A 42 9.23 17.49 -23.33
CA LYS A 42 9.41 18.92 -23.58
C LYS A 42 8.07 19.57 -23.92
N THR A 43 7.89 20.83 -23.54
CA THR A 43 6.69 21.58 -23.93
C THR A 43 6.66 21.84 -25.43
N ASN A 44 5.47 21.73 -26.03
CA ASN A 44 5.23 22.07 -27.44
C ASN A 44 5.10 23.59 -27.65
N LYS A 45 4.85 24.02 -28.89
CA LYS A 45 4.56 25.41 -29.30
C LYS A 45 3.43 26.10 -28.51
N LEU A 46 2.56 25.32 -27.89
CA LEU A 46 1.44 25.78 -27.07
C LEU A 46 1.72 25.68 -25.56
N GLY A 47 2.97 25.40 -25.15
CA GLY A 47 3.38 25.27 -23.74
C GLY A 47 2.83 24.03 -23.06
N LEU A 48 2.35 23.06 -23.84
CA LEU A 48 1.74 21.83 -23.35
C LEU A 48 2.76 20.70 -23.36
N ALA A 49 2.80 19.97 -22.25
CA ALA A 49 3.55 18.74 -22.08
C ALA A 49 2.55 17.60 -21.86
N TYR A 50 2.57 16.61 -22.74
CA TYR A 50 1.76 15.41 -22.64
C TYR A 50 2.60 14.31 -22.02
N LEU A 51 2.10 13.73 -20.93
CA LEU A 51 2.67 12.52 -20.35
C LEU A 51 1.58 11.46 -20.26
N ASP A 52 1.95 10.26 -20.65
CA ASP A 52 1.07 9.10 -20.52
C ASP A 52 1.13 8.62 -19.06
N VAL A 53 -0.04 8.35 -18.49
CA VAL A 53 -0.19 7.77 -17.16
C VAL A 53 -0.91 6.45 -17.31
N ASP A 54 -0.33 5.40 -16.76
CA ASP A 54 -0.95 4.08 -16.77
C ASP A 54 -2.12 4.08 -15.75
N PRO A 55 -3.37 3.85 -16.19
CA PRO A 55 -4.53 3.85 -15.29
C PRO A 55 -4.53 2.65 -14.33
N SER A 56 -3.74 1.61 -14.61
CA SER A 56 -3.58 0.44 -13.72
C SER A 56 -2.74 0.71 -12.47
N LEU A 57 -2.21 1.93 -12.33
CA LEU A 57 -1.49 2.32 -11.12
C LEU A 57 -2.41 2.25 -9.89
N PRO A 58 -1.94 1.71 -8.75
CA PRO A 58 -2.73 1.66 -7.53
C PRO A 58 -2.86 3.06 -6.91
N GLY A 59 -4.10 3.54 -6.79
CA GLY A 59 -4.43 4.81 -6.16
C GLY A 59 -4.73 4.68 -4.67
N ASP A 60 -5.20 5.78 -4.07
CA ASP A 60 -5.77 5.73 -2.72
C ASP A 60 -7.10 4.94 -2.67
N LYS A 61 -7.77 4.94 -1.52
CA LYS A 61 -9.08 4.27 -1.33
C LYS A 61 -10.18 4.74 -2.30
N GLN A 62 -10.02 5.92 -2.89
CA GLN A 62 -10.94 6.56 -3.83
C GLN A 62 -10.39 6.58 -5.27
N GLY A 63 -9.17 6.07 -5.51
CA GLY A 63 -8.48 6.12 -6.80
C GLY A 63 -7.76 7.44 -7.09
N ASN A 64 -7.52 8.27 -6.06
CA ASN A 64 -6.74 9.50 -6.22
C ASN A 64 -5.25 9.19 -6.22
N LEU A 65 -4.52 9.95 -7.04
CA LEU A 65 -3.08 9.89 -7.20
C LEU A 65 -2.51 11.29 -7.03
N ASP A 66 -1.50 11.42 -6.16
CA ASP A 66 -0.74 12.66 -5.99
C ASP A 66 0.34 12.74 -7.06
N ILE A 67 0.23 13.70 -7.97
CA ILE A 67 1.16 13.90 -9.07
C ILE A 67 2.00 15.15 -8.79
N LEU A 68 3.32 14.95 -8.70
CA LEU A 68 4.33 15.99 -8.65
C LEU A 68 4.83 16.26 -10.07
N VAL A 69 4.56 17.45 -10.58
CA VAL A 69 5.16 17.96 -11.81
C VAL A 69 6.39 18.79 -11.46
N ARG A 70 7.51 18.54 -12.14
CA ARG A 70 8.74 19.31 -12.03
C ARG A 70 9.06 19.93 -13.39
N VAL A 71 9.23 21.24 -13.40
CA VAL A 71 9.60 22.01 -14.59
C VAL A 71 11.02 22.54 -14.40
N LYS A 72 11.88 22.38 -15.42
CA LYS A 72 13.26 22.86 -15.40
C LYS A 72 13.53 23.77 -16.59
N LYS A 73 13.88 25.04 -16.31
CA LYS A 73 14.34 26.03 -17.29
C LYS A 73 15.76 26.46 -16.91
N GLY A 74 16.77 25.91 -17.59
CA GLY A 74 18.18 26.14 -17.25
C GLY A 74 18.50 25.66 -15.83
N TYR A 75 18.82 26.59 -14.92
CA TYR A 75 19.07 26.32 -13.50
C TYR A 75 17.84 26.46 -12.60
N ALA A 76 16.76 27.08 -13.09
CA ALA A 76 15.52 27.23 -12.33
C ALA A 76 14.73 25.91 -12.34
N ILE A 77 14.26 25.51 -11.16
CA ILE A 77 13.43 24.31 -10.97
C ILE A 77 12.18 24.70 -10.19
N GLU A 78 11.02 24.52 -10.82
CA GLU A 78 9.73 24.68 -10.15
C GLU A 78 9.03 23.33 -9.99
N LYS A 79 8.18 23.25 -8.96
CA LYS A 79 7.45 22.03 -8.60
C LYS A 79 6.01 22.37 -8.25
N ALA A 80 5.08 21.61 -8.80
CA ALA A 80 3.67 21.66 -8.45
C ALA A 80 3.21 20.26 -8.05
N ILE A 81 2.34 20.17 -7.04
CA ILE A 81 1.71 18.91 -6.62
C ILE A 81 0.21 19.09 -6.80
N THR A 82 -0.44 18.12 -7.44
CA THR A 82 -1.89 18.08 -7.59
C THR A 82 -2.39 16.65 -7.38
N SER A 83 -3.58 16.51 -6.80
CA SER A 83 -4.23 15.22 -6.59
C SER A 83 -5.30 15.04 -7.65
N MET A 84 -5.24 13.93 -8.40
CA MET A 84 -6.22 13.64 -9.45
C MET A 84 -6.69 12.19 -9.38
N ARG A 85 -7.97 11.97 -9.69
CA ARG A 85 -8.61 10.65 -9.69
C ARG A 85 -8.41 9.95 -11.04
N ILE A 86 -7.25 9.33 -11.22
CA ILE A 86 -6.81 8.70 -12.48
C ILE A 86 -6.54 7.20 -12.29
N ALA A 87 -6.38 6.76 -11.05
CA ALA A 87 -5.93 5.41 -10.70
C ALA A 87 -7.08 4.48 -10.29
N GLU A 88 -6.89 3.17 -10.45
CA GLU A 88 -7.81 2.21 -9.85
C GLU A 88 -7.76 2.28 -8.31
N PRO A 89 -8.91 2.26 -7.62
CA PRO A 89 -8.95 2.30 -6.17
C PRO A 89 -8.27 1.06 -5.60
N ALA A 90 -7.31 1.25 -4.70
CA ALA A 90 -6.60 0.13 -4.09
C ALA A 90 -7.58 -0.79 -3.35
N GLN A 91 -7.68 -2.05 -3.82
CA GLN A 91 -8.44 -3.08 -3.12
C GLN A 91 -7.73 -3.39 -1.80
N GLN A 92 -8.29 -2.91 -0.69
CA GLN A 92 -7.82 -3.27 0.63
C GLN A 92 -8.31 -4.67 0.95
N THR A 93 -7.47 -5.67 0.63
CA THR A 93 -7.61 -6.97 1.27
C THR A 93 -7.30 -6.78 2.75
N SER A 94 -8.14 -7.36 3.62
CA SER A 94 -7.92 -7.22 5.05
C SER A 94 -6.56 -7.83 5.41
N LEU A 95 -5.73 -7.05 6.11
CA LEU A 95 -4.42 -7.51 6.60
C LEU A 95 -4.55 -8.65 7.62
N ILE A 96 -5.78 -8.90 8.09
CA ILE A 96 -6.16 -9.98 9.02
C ILE A 96 -6.76 -11.19 8.27
N GLU A 97 -6.94 -11.08 6.96
CA GLU A 97 -7.59 -12.09 6.14
C GLU A 97 -6.52 -12.82 5.32
N GLY A 98 -5.75 -13.68 6.01
CA GLY A 98 -4.67 -14.46 5.41
C GLY A 98 -4.03 -15.46 6.38
N ARG A 99 -3.03 -16.22 5.90
CA ARG A 99 -2.25 -17.14 6.76
C ARG A 99 -1.11 -16.39 7.45
N HIS A 100 -1.44 -15.49 8.37
CA HIS A 100 -0.47 -14.80 9.23
C HIS A 100 -0.46 -15.41 10.64
N LEU A 101 0.67 -15.27 11.34
CA LEU A 101 0.89 -15.87 12.67
C LEU A 101 -0.07 -15.34 13.74
N TRP A 102 -0.67 -14.16 13.52
CA TRP A 102 -1.66 -13.49 14.38
C TRP A 102 -3.07 -13.50 13.76
N SER A 103 -3.34 -14.40 12.81
CA SER A 103 -4.68 -14.52 12.21
C SER A 103 -5.67 -15.14 13.16
N THR A 104 -6.95 -14.93 12.87
CA THR A 104 -8.07 -15.56 13.56
C THR A 104 -7.78 -17.05 13.76
N GLY A 105 -7.95 -17.53 15.00
CA GLY A 105 -7.59 -18.90 15.43
C GLY A 105 -8.23 -20.02 14.59
N ASP A 106 -9.21 -19.70 13.75
CA ASP A 106 -9.89 -20.59 12.80
C ASP A 106 -8.96 -21.25 11.76
N LYS A 107 -7.73 -20.76 11.58
CA LYS A 107 -6.73 -21.35 10.67
C LYS A 107 -5.66 -22.21 11.38
N ALA A 108 -5.74 -22.39 12.70
CA ALA A 108 -4.74 -23.18 13.44
C ALA A 108 -4.80 -24.67 13.06
N PRO A 109 -3.67 -25.36 12.83
CA PRO A 109 -3.66 -26.79 12.55
C PRO A 109 -4.28 -27.61 13.69
N ILE A 110 -5.23 -28.50 13.37
CA ILE A 110 -6.00 -29.29 14.35
C ILE A 110 -5.08 -30.09 15.28
N TRP A 111 -3.98 -30.64 14.75
CA TRP A 111 -3.03 -31.42 15.55
C TRP A 111 -2.31 -30.58 16.62
N LEU A 112 -2.04 -29.31 16.34
CA LEU A 112 -1.44 -28.40 17.33
C LEU A 112 -2.42 -28.11 18.47
N LEU A 113 -3.71 -27.94 18.15
CA LEU A 113 -4.75 -27.73 19.16
C LEU A 113 -4.87 -28.97 20.06
N VAL A 114 -4.96 -30.15 19.45
CA VAL A 114 -5.07 -31.43 20.19
C VAL A 114 -3.86 -31.68 21.09
N THR A 115 -2.63 -31.48 20.59
CA THR A 115 -1.41 -31.70 21.38
C THR A 115 -1.31 -30.73 22.56
N PHE A 116 -1.58 -29.45 22.33
CA PHE A 116 -1.60 -28.44 23.38
C PHE A 116 -2.65 -28.76 24.44
N SER A 117 -3.90 -29.04 24.03
CA SER A 117 -4.98 -29.41 24.96
C SER A 117 -4.65 -30.69 25.74
N SER A 118 -4.03 -31.69 25.10
CA SER A 118 -3.61 -32.93 25.78
C SER A 118 -2.58 -32.67 26.88
N ILE A 119 -1.61 -31.78 26.64
CA ILE A 119 -0.59 -31.43 27.64
C ILE A 119 -1.25 -30.73 28.84
N VAL A 120 -2.15 -29.77 28.56
CA VAL A 120 -2.89 -29.05 29.61
C VAL A 120 -3.72 -30.02 30.46
N VAL A 121 -4.45 -30.95 29.84
CA VAL A 121 -5.22 -31.98 30.55
C VAL A 121 -4.30 -32.90 31.35
N GLY A 122 -3.14 -33.26 30.82
CA GLY A 122 -2.13 -34.08 31.52
C GLY A 122 -1.62 -33.42 32.80
N ILE A 123 -1.33 -32.12 32.76
CA ILE A 123 -0.91 -31.34 33.93
C ILE A 123 -2.02 -31.32 34.99
N TRP A 124 -3.27 -31.04 34.58
CA TRP A 124 -4.42 -31.09 35.49
C TRP A 124 -4.61 -32.48 36.12
N GLY A 125 -4.43 -33.55 35.35
CA GLY A 125 -4.49 -34.92 35.86
C GLY A 125 -3.42 -35.20 36.92
N ALA A 126 -2.19 -34.75 36.69
CA ALA A 126 -1.09 -34.90 37.66
C ALA A 126 -1.38 -34.13 38.97
N ILE A 127 -1.90 -32.90 38.87
CA ILE A 127 -2.28 -32.09 40.03
C ILE A 127 -3.37 -32.81 40.84
N LEU A 128 -4.43 -33.28 40.18
CA LEU A 128 -5.51 -34.00 40.86
C LEU A 128 -5.00 -35.29 41.51
N TYR A 129 -4.13 -36.04 40.85
CA TYR A 129 -3.53 -37.25 41.41
C TYR A 129 -2.79 -36.99 42.72
N ILE A 130 -1.97 -35.93 42.77
CA ILE A 130 -1.25 -35.53 43.99
C ILE A 130 -2.24 -35.15 45.09
N ILE A 131 -3.26 -34.34 44.78
CA ILE A 131 -4.27 -33.91 45.76
C ILE A 131 -5.01 -35.13 46.34
N PHE A 132 -5.47 -36.05 45.50
CA PHE A 132 -6.13 -37.28 45.97
C PHE A 132 -5.19 -38.17 46.80
N GLY A 133 -3.92 -38.25 46.42
CA GLY A 133 -2.89 -38.95 47.20
C GLY A 133 -2.75 -38.38 48.61
N LEU A 134 -2.63 -37.04 48.72
CA LEU A 134 -2.53 -36.35 50.01
C LEU A 134 -3.79 -36.52 50.87
N LEU A 135 -4.98 -36.40 50.27
CA LEU A 135 -6.24 -36.61 50.98
C LEU A 135 -6.39 -38.04 51.49
N ARG A 136 -5.94 -39.04 50.71
CA ARG A 136 -5.99 -40.45 51.10
C ARG A 136 -5.02 -40.74 52.26
N LEU A 137 -3.83 -40.16 52.24
CA LEU A 137 -2.86 -40.27 53.34
C LEU A 137 -3.39 -39.66 54.65
N LYS A 138 -4.00 -38.47 54.57
CA LYS A 138 -4.66 -37.81 55.72
C LYS A 138 -5.83 -38.60 56.31
N LYS A 139 -6.42 -39.54 55.56
CA LYS A 139 -7.52 -40.38 56.05
C LYS A 139 -7.03 -41.67 56.72
N ILE A 140 -5.77 -42.04 56.51
CA ILE A 140 -5.16 -43.28 57.02
C ILE A 140 -4.28 -43.01 58.24
N GLY A 141 -3.63 -41.85 58.31
CA GLY A 141 -3.00 -41.32 59.54
C GLY A 141 -3.96 -40.45 60.32
#